data_AF-A0A2H6GX98-F1
#
_entry.id   AF-A0A2H6GX98-F1
#
_cell.length_a   1.000
_cell.length_b   1.000
_cell.length_c   1.000
_cell.angle_alpha   90.00
_cell.angle_beta   90.00
_cell.angle_gamma   90.00
#
_symmetry.space_group_name_H-M   'P 1'
#
loop_
_entity.id
_entity.type
_entity.pdbx_description
1 polymer ?
#
loop_
_entity_poly.entity_id
_entity_poly.type
_entity_poly.pdbx_seq_one_letter_code
_entity_poly.pdbx_strand_id
1 'polypeptide(L)' 'METFTRYILRKGKLIEFKVPKEVALKEIEEVLEEDREFLEIMAKL' A
#
# COMPACT_ATOMS: atom_id res chain seq x y z
N MET A 1 -15.18 3.65 -14.18
CA MET A 1 -13.87 3.70 -13.48
C MET A 1 -13.78 2.48 -12.58
N GLU A 2 -12.74 1.67 -12.73
CA GLU A 2 -12.48 0.56 -11.80
C GLU A 2 -11.95 1.11 -10.47
N THR A 3 -12.46 0.58 -9.36
CA THR A 3 -12.06 0.98 -8.01
C THR A 3 -11.73 -0.24 -7.18
N PHE A 4 -10.77 -0.08 -6.26
CA PHE A 4 -10.44 -1.05 -5.24
C PHE A 4 -11.09 -0.64 -3.92
N THR A 5 -11.36 -1.64 -3.10
CA THR A 5 -11.79 -1.44 -1.73
C THR A 5 -10.57 -1.36 -0.82
N ARG A 6 -10.34 -0.21 -0.20
CA ARG A 6 -9.33 -0.02 0.84
C ARG A 6 -9.98 -0.11 2.21
N TYR A 7 -9.38 -0.89 3.09
CA TYR A 7 -9.79 -0.99 4.49
C TYR A 7 -8.78 -0.24 5.37
N ILE A 8 -9.28 0.62 6.25
CA ILE A 8 -8.48 1.34 7.24
C ILE A 8 -9.02 1.02 8.63
N LEU A 9 -8.17 0.53 9.52
CA LEU A 9 -8.52 0.34 10.93
C LEU A 9 -8.32 1.66 11.68
N ARG A 10 -9.41 2.31 12.10
CA ARG A 10 -9.37 3.57 12.85
C ARG A 10 -10.21 3.46 14.13
N LYS A 11 -9.60 3.73 15.28
CA LYS A 11 -10.25 3.63 16.61
C LYS A 11 -10.94 2.27 16.83
N GLY A 12 -10.29 1.18 16.41
CA GLY A 12 -10.83 -0.19 16.53
C GLY A 12 -11.98 -0.52 15.58
N LYS A 13 -12.33 0.37 14.64
CA LYS A 13 -13.34 0.12 13.61
C LYS A 13 -12.68 0.03 12.25
N LEU A 14 -13.08 -0.98 11.48
CA LEU A 14 -12.69 -1.12 10.08
C LEU A 14 -13.56 -0.18 9.23
N ILE A 15 -12.92 0.70 8.47
CA ILE A 15 -13.59 1.66 7.60
C ILE A 15 -13.23 1.31 6.16
N GLU A 16 -14.24 1.25 5.30
CA GLU A 16 -14.10 0.99 3.87
C GLU A 16 -14.05 2.30 3.07
N PHE A 17 -13.13 2.38 2.10
CA PHE A 17 -13.04 3.44 1.11
C PHE A 17 -12.94 2.85 -0.30
N LYS A 18 -13.59 3.48 -1.27
CA LYS A 18 -13.36 3.19 -2.69
C LYS A 18 -12.23 4.06 -3.21
N VAL A 19 -11.21 3.43 -3.77
CA VAL A 19 -10.02 4.12 -4.30
C VAL A 19 -9.90 3.79 -5.79
N PRO A 20 -9.61 4.77 -6.66
CA PRO A 20 -9.33 4.49 -8.07
C PRO A 20 -8.19 3.48 -8.22
N LYS A 21 -8.33 2.56 -9.17
CA LYS A 21 -7.33 1.53 -9.49
C LYS A 21 -5.93 2.09 -9.68
N GLU A 22 -5.79 3.15 -10.46
CA GLU A 22 -4.50 3.78 -10.78
C GLU A 22 -3.79 4.27 -9.51
N VAL A 23 -4.54 4.89 -8.60
CA VAL A 23 -3.99 5.37 -7.32
C VAL A 23 -3.60 4.20 -6.43
N ALA A 24 -4.46 3.18 -6.32
CA ALA A 24 -4.18 2.00 -5.50
C ALA A 24 -2.93 1.23 -5.98
N LEU A 25 -2.77 1.09 -7.30
CA LEU A 25 -1.61 0.41 -7.88
C LEU A 25 -0.31 1.19 -7.67
N LYS A 26 -0.34 2.53 -7.84
CA LYS A 26 0.82 3.38 -7.58
C LYS A 26 1.30 3.29 -6.13
N GLU A 27 0.37 3.33 -5.18
CA GLU A 27 0.72 3.18 -3.76
C GLU A 27 1.31 1.79 -3.44
N ILE A 28 0.81 0.73 -4.08
CA ILE A 28 1.37 -0.63 -3.91
C ILE A 28 2.80 -0.70 -4.49
N GLU A 29 3.03 -0.09 -5.63
CA GLU A 29 4.35 -0.05 -6.28
C GLU A 29 5.37 0.68 -5.41
N GLU A 30 5.02 1.83 -4.85
CA GLU A 30 5.87 2.60 -3.93
C GLU A 30 6.28 1.78 -2.70
N VAL A 31 5.34 1.06 -2.07
CA VAL A 31 5.64 0.19 -0.91
C VAL A 31 6.58 -0.96 -1.29
N LEU A 32 6.40 -1.57 -2.46
CA LEU A 32 7.28 -2.65 -2.92
C LEU A 32 8.69 -2.16 -3.23
N GLU A 33 8.83 -0.92 -3.71
CA GLU A 33 10.13 -0.28 -3.94
C GLU A 33 10.84 0.00 -2.61
N GLU A 34 10.14 0.58 -1.63
CA GLU A 34 10.67 0.80 -0.27
C GLU A 34 11.12 -0.52 0.39
N ASP A 35 10.29 -1.57 0.31
CA ASP A 35 10.62 -2.89 0.84
C ASP A 35 11.87 -3.48 0.17
N ARG A 36 12.01 -3.30 -1.14
CA ARG A 36 13.19 -3.76 -1.88
C ARG A 36 14.45 -3.03 -1.42
N GLU A 37 14.41 -1.70 -1.31
CA GLU A 37 15.54 -0.91 -0.83
C GLU A 37 15.96 -1.32 0.57
N PHE A 38 14.98 -1.52 1.46
CA PHE A 38 15.22 -2.01 2.81
C PHE A 38 15.94 -3.38 2.82
N LEU A 39 15.45 -4.33 2.02
CA LEU A 39 16.08 -5.66 1.90
C LEU A 39 17.51 -5.58 1.34
N GLU A 40 17.77 -4.70 0.37
CA GLU A 40 19.11 -4.47 -0.17
C GLU A 40 20.09 -3.89 0.86
N ILE A 41 19.61 -3.03 1.78
CA ILE A 41 20.40 -2.53 2.91
C ILE A 41 20.70 -3.67 3.89
N MET A 42 19.67 -4.43 4.28
CA MET A 42 19.81 -5.53 5.24
C MET A 42 20.76 -6.63 4.75
N ALA A 43 20.80 -6.89 3.45
CA ALA A 43 21.72 -7.87 2.86
C ALA A 43 23.20 -7.45 2.91
N LYS A 44 23.50 -6.18 3.15
CA LYS A 44 24.86 -5.62 3.23
C LYS A 44 25.37 -5.46 4.67
N LEU A 45 24.51 -5.68 5.68
CA LEU A 45 24.85 -5.70 7.10
C LEU A 45 25.29 -7.10 7.53
#